data_AF-A0A1A2NWS8-F1
#
_entry.id   AF-A0A1A2NWS8-F1
#
_cell.length_a   1.000
_cell.length_b   1.000
_cell.length_c   1.000
_cell.angle_alpha   90.00
_cell.angle_beta   90.00
_cell.angle_gamma   90.00
#
_symmetry.space_group_name_H-M   'P 1'
#
loop_
_entity.id
_entity.type
_entity.pdbx_description
1 polymer ?
#
loop_
_entity_poly.entity_id
_entity_poly.type
_entity_poly.pdbx_seq_one_letter_code
_entity_poly.pdbx_strand_id
1 'polypeptide(L)'
;MHKIVENVRLEEELCEEAPFYTLGPLATDIAPAYDHITSAIGAAIIAQAGTAMLCYVTPKEHLGLPDRKDVKDGVIAYKIAAHSADLAKGHPRAQERDDALSTARFEFRWNDQFALSLDPDTAREFHDETLPAEPAKTAHFCSMCGPKFCSMRITADVRAYAAEHGLDSEEAIEAVMNEGMAEKSREFAEHGNRVYLPISQQ
;
A
#
# COMPACT_ATOMS: atom_id res chain seq x y z
N MET A 1 9.26 -19.40 -10.81
CA MET A 1 9.96 -18.48 -9.90
C MET A 1 11.36 -18.93 -9.50
N HIS A 2 11.55 -20.11 -8.89
CA HIS A 2 12.87 -20.56 -8.39
C HIS A 2 14.02 -20.61 -9.44
N LYS A 3 13.70 -20.61 -10.74
CA LYS A 3 14.69 -20.58 -11.84
C LYS A 3 15.01 -19.19 -12.38
N ILE A 4 14.32 -18.14 -11.93
CA ILE A 4 14.42 -16.80 -12.54
C ILE A 4 15.82 -16.22 -12.37
N VAL A 5 16.38 -16.26 -11.16
CA VAL A 5 17.71 -15.71 -10.86
C VAL A 5 18.81 -16.46 -11.62
N GLU A 6 18.65 -17.77 -11.83
CA GLU A 6 19.57 -18.57 -12.65
C GLU A 6 19.63 -18.08 -14.09
N ASN A 7 18.51 -17.63 -14.68
CA ASN A 7 18.50 -17.10 -16.04
C ASN A 7 19.29 -15.81 -16.16
N VAL A 8 19.22 -14.92 -15.16
CA VAL A 8 20.00 -13.68 -15.16
C VAL A 8 21.49 -13.97 -15.03
N ARG A 9 21.88 -14.84 -14.08
CA ARG A 9 23.28 -15.25 -13.91
C ARG A 9 23.88 -15.84 -15.20
N LEU A 10 23.12 -16.68 -15.89
CA LEU A 10 23.55 -17.28 -17.16
C LEU A 10 23.66 -16.24 -18.27
N GLU A 11 22.76 -15.26 -18.30
CA GLU A 11 22.83 -14.18 -19.29
C GLU A 11 24.06 -13.30 -19.06
N GLU A 12 24.34 -12.89 -17.82
CA GLU A 12 25.54 -12.11 -17.48
C GLU A 12 26.84 -12.85 -17.88
N GLU A 13 26.91 -14.16 -17.60
CA GLU A 13 28.07 -15.01 -17.91
C GLU A 13 28.26 -15.22 -19.42
N LEU A 14 27.19 -15.47 -20.16
CA LEU A 14 27.25 -15.88 -21.57
C LEU A 14 27.13 -14.71 -22.55
N CYS A 15 26.62 -13.57 -22.10
CA CYS A 15 26.35 -12.39 -22.92
C CYS A 15 27.16 -11.16 -22.47
N GLU A 16 28.18 -11.35 -21.63
CA GLU A 16 29.14 -10.31 -21.23
C GLU A 16 28.45 -9.07 -20.63
N GLU A 17 27.48 -9.29 -19.73
CA GLU A 17 26.69 -8.24 -19.06
C GLU A 17 25.97 -7.29 -20.03
N ALA A 18 25.61 -7.77 -21.23
CA ALA A 18 24.75 -7.02 -22.14
C ALA A 18 23.41 -6.65 -21.46
N PRO A 19 22.75 -5.55 -21.86
CA PRO A 19 21.45 -5.21 -21.30
C PRO A 19 20.39 -6.27 -21.60
N PHE A 20 19.97 -7.01 -20.59
CA PHE A 20 18.99 -8.07 -20.76
C PHE A 20 17.56 -7.50 -20.99
N TYR A 21 16.86 -8.03 -21.98
CA TYR A 21 15.47 -7.69 -22.30
C TYR A 21 14.59 -8.95 -22.24
N THR A 22 13.56 -8.95 -21.39
CA THR A 22 12.76 -10.15 -21.10
C THR A 22 11.27 -9.94 -21.38
N LEU A 23 10.55 -11.02 -21.71
CA LEU A 23 9.09 -11.05 -21.83
C LEU A 23 8.50 -11.70 -20.57
N GLY A 24 8.09 -10.89 -19.59
CA GLY A 24 7.72 -11.40 -18.26
C GLY A 24 8.97 -11.64 -17.39
N PRO A 25 9.25 -12.89 -16.95
CA PRO A 25 8.62 -14.15 -17.35
C PRO A 25 7.30 -14.46 -16.62
N LEU A 26 6.42 -15.24 -17.26
CA LEU A 26 5.22 -15.78 -16.61
C LEU A 26 5.62 -16.72 -15.46
N ALA A 27 5.13 -16.46 -14.25
CA ALA A 27 5.42 -17.29 -13.10
C ALA A 27 4.64 -18.62 -13.08
N THR A 28 3.52 -18.68 -13.81
CA THR A 28 2.62 -19.83 -13.93
C THR A 28 1.77 -19.72 -15.20
N ASP A 29 1.37 -20.86 -15.76
CA ASP A 29 0.63 -20.95 -17.04
C ASP A 29 -0.89 -21.15 -16.85
N ILE A 30 -1.36 -21.27 -15.60
CA ILE A 30 -2.73 -21.72 -15.31
C ILE A 30 -3.77 -20.58 -15.27
N ALA A 31 -3.38 -19.35 -15.61
CA ALA A 31 -4.22 -18.17 -15.45
C ALA A 31 -4.29 -17.27 -16.70
N PRO A 32 -4.67 -17.81 -17.89
CA PRO A 32 -4.96 -16.98 -19.04
C PRO A 32 -6.07 -15.96 -18.69
N ALA A 33 -6.07 -14.80 -19.35
CA ALA A 33 -6.79 -13.58 -18.97
C ALA A 33 -6.11 -12.75 -17.85
N TYR A 34 -5.15 -13.33 -17.14
CA TYR A 34 -4.43 -12.68 -16.03
C TYR A 34 -2.91 -12.73 -16.22
N ASP A 35 -2.43 -12.94 -17.44
CA ASP A 35 -1.01 -13.12 -17.70
C ASP A 35 -0.17 -11.88 -17.42
N HIS A 36 -0.74 -10.68 -17.56
CA HIS A 36 -0.13 -9.44 -17.05
C HIS A 36 0.21 -9.50 -15.55
N ILE A 37 -0.53 -10.27 -14.74
CA ILE A 37 -0.27 -10.48 -13.31
C ILE A 37 0.75 -11.61 -13.12
N THR A 38 0.54 -12.75 -13.78
CA THR A 38 1.45 -13.90 -13.67
C THR A 38 2.87 -13.51 -14.11
N SER A 39 2.98 -12.68 -15.14
CA SER A 39 4.24 -12.19 -15.67
C SER A 39 4.82 -11.05 -14.84
N ALA A 40 4.01 -10.14 -14.27
CA ALA A 40 4.51 -9.06 -13.41
C ALA A 40 5.26 -9.60 -12.19
N ILE A 41 4.82 -10.75 -11.64
CA ILE A 41 5.53 -11.45 -10.55
C ILE A 41 6.94 -11.83 -11.00
N GLY A 42 7.08 -12.48 -12.15
CA GLY A 42 8.39 -12.86 -12.65
C GLY A 42 9.22 -11.67 -13.10
N ALA A 43 8.58 -10.66 -13.69
CA ALA A 43 9.22 -9.44 -14.18
C ALA A 43 9.85 -8.63 -13.05
N ALA A 44 9.17 -8.49 -11.90
CA ALA A 44 9.73 -7.83 -10.73
C ALA A 44 10.97 -8.57 -10.20
N ILE A 45 10.92 -9.91 -10.13
CA ILE A 45 12.04 -10.74 -9.65
C ILE A 45 13.24 -10.66 -10.62
N ILE A 46 12.99 -10.76 -11.93
CA ILE A 46 14.07 -10.77 -12.92
C ILE A 46 14.72 -9.39 -13.09
N ALA A 47 13.93 -8.31 -13.02
CA ALA A 47 14.46 -6.95 -12.99
C ALA A 47 15.23 -6.65 -11.70
N GLN A 48 14.75 -7.12 -10.55
CA GLN A 48 15.50 -7.01 -9.29
C GLN A 48 16.87 -7.70 -9.42
N ALA A 49 16.91 -8.85 -10.09
CA ALA A 49 18.12 -9.63 -10.28
C ALA A 49 19.10 -9.03 -11.30
N GLY A 50 18.68 -8.17 -12.24
CA GLY A 50 19.60 -7.50 -13.16
C GLY A 50 19.02 -7.10 -14.52
N THR A 51 17.82 -7.57 -14.90
CA THR A 51 17.24 -7.24 -16.21
C THR A 51 17.06 -5.74 -16.42
N ALA A 52 17.50 -5.25 -17.58
CA ALA A 52 17.52 -3.82 -17.91
C ALA A 52 16.19 -3.32 -18.50
N MET A 53 15.47 -4.15 -19.24
CA MET A 53 14.20 -3.79 -19.86
C MET A 53 13.19 -4.93 -19.78
N LEU A 54 11.92 -4.59 -19.54
CA LEU A 54 10.83 -5.54 -19.42
C LEU A 54 9.81 -5.33 -20.55
N CYS A 55 9.58 -6.36 -21.36
CA CYS A 55 8.48 -6.40 -22.31
C CYS A 55 7.21 -6.72 -21.53
N TYR A 56 6.24 -5.82 -21.62
CA TYR A 56 4.95 -6.02 -20.98
C TYR A 56 4.18 -7.22 -21.56
N VAL A 57 3.27 -7.74 -20.76
CA VAL A 57 2.30 -8.77 -21.17
C VAL A 57 0.93 -8.21 -20.85
N THR A 58 -0.01 -8.38 -21.77
CA THR A 58 -1.38 -7.86 -21.61
C THR A 58 -2.28 -8.90 -20.94
N PRO A 59 -3.45 -8.51 -20.39
CA PRO A 59 -4.44 -9.47 -19.92
C PRO A 59 -4.84 -10.51 -20.96
N LYS A 60 -4.94 -10.12 -22.25
CA LYS A 60 -5.36 -11.00 -23.35
C LYS A 60 -4.23 -11.80 -24.00
N GLU A 61 -3.03 -11.81 -23.42
CA GLU A 61 -1.97 -12.71 -23.89
C GLU A 61 -2.49 -14.15 -23.93
N HIS A 62 -2.10 -14.89 -24.97
CA HIS A 62 -2.60 -16.24 -25.27
C HIS A 62 -4.11 -16.37 -25.59
N LEU A 63 -4.85 -15.26 -25.67
CA LEU A 63 -6.29 -15.25 -25.94
C LEU A 63 -6.69 -14.44 -27.17
N GLY A 64 -6.03 -13.32 -27.44
CA GLY A 64 -6.35 -12.49 -28.60
C GLY A 64 -5.64 -11.14 -28.61
N LEU A 65 -6.02 -10.28 -29.55
CA LEU A 65 -5.46 -8.94 -29.64
C LEU A 65 -5.95 -8.06 -28.48
N PRO A 66 -5.05 -7.32 -27.80
CA PRO A 66 -5.42 -6.41 -26.73
C PRO A 66 -6.19 -5.20 -27.26
N ASP A 67 -7.17 -4.74 -26.49
CA ASP A 67 -7.82 -3.45 -26.69
C ASP A 67 -7.11 -2.33 -25.91
N ARG A 68 -7.66 -1.12 -25.96
CA ARG A 68 -7.08 0.06 -25.30
C ARG A 68 -6.93 -0.13 -23.78
N LYS A 69 -7.89 -0.78 -23.12
CA LYS A 69 -7.84 -1.02 -21.68
C LYS A 69 -6.76 -2.05 -21.37
N ASP A 70 -6.69 -3.14 -22.13
CA ASP A 70 -5.68 -4.19 -21.94
C ASP A 70 -4.25 -3.63 -22.05
N VAL A 71 -4.02 -2.72 -23.00
CA VAL A 71 -2.73 -2.01 -23.14
C VAL A 71 -2.43 -1.17 -21.92
N LYS A 72 -3.39 -0.38 -21.41
CA LYS A 72 -3.22 0.42 -20.19
C LYS A 72 -2.88 -0.49 -19.00
N ASP A 73 -3.66 -1.55 -18.80
CA ASP A 73 -3.48 -2.49 -17.69
C ASP A 73 -2.09 -3.14 -17.73
N GLY A 74 -1.64 -3.59 -18.90
CA GLY A 74 -0.30 -4.16 -19.08
C GLY A 74 0.81 -3.15 -18.77
N VAL A 75 0.68 -1.90 -19.25
CA VAL A 75 1.68 -0.84 -19.00
C VAL A 75 1.76 -0.50 -17.51
N ILE A 76 0.61 -0.37 -16.84
CA ILE A 76 0.58 -0.08 -15.41
C ILE A 76 1.15 -1.25 -14.60
N ALA A 77 0.79 -2.49 -14.91
CA ALA A 77 1.33 -3.69 -14.25
C ALA A 77 2.87 -3.75 -14.35
N TYR A 78 3.42 -3.44 -15.51
CA TYR A 78 4.88 -3.47 -15.71
C TYR A 78 5.59 -2.25 -15.14
N LYS A 79 4.96 -1.08 -15.10
CA LYS A 79 5.48 0.06 -14.33
C LYS A 79 5.52 -0.24 -12.82
N ILE A 80 4.55 -0.99 -12.29
CA ILE A 80 4.60 -1.48 -10.91
C ILE A 80 5.77 -2.44 -10.74
N ALA A 81 5.89 -3.46 -11.60
CA ALA A 81 6.96 -4.46 -11.51
C ALA A 81 8.36 -3.82 -11.59
N ALA A 82 8.58 -2.90 -12.53
CA ALA A 82 9.83 -2.17 -12.68
C ALA A 82 10.14 -1.33 -11.43
N HIS A 83 9.18 -0.54 -10.95
CA HIS A 83 9.36 0.28 -9.75
C HIS A 83 9.61 -0.56 -8.49
N SER A 84 8.93 -1.70 -8.34
CA SER A 84 9.19 -2.67 -7.26
C SER A 84 10.60 -3.24 -7.33
N ALA A 85 11.11 -3.53 -8.53
CA ALA A 85 12.49 -3.96 -8.71
C ALA A 85 13.49 -2.84 -8.36
N ASP A 86 13.22 -1.59 -8.76
CA ASP A 86 14.05 -0.43 -8.41
C ASP A 86 14.13 -0.21 -6.89
N LEU A 87 13.00 -0.32 -6.18
CA LEU A 87 12.97 -0.29 -4.72
C LEU A 87 13.82 -1.43 -4.12
N ALA A 88 13.65 -2.66 -4.60
CA ALA A 88 14.37 -3.82 -4.10
C ALA A 88 15.88 -3.76 -4.38
N LYS A 89 16.29 -3.07 -5.45
CA LYS A 89 17.69 -2.77 -5.78
C LYS A 89 18.27 -1.60 -4.97
N GLY A 90 17.44 -0.88 -4.22
CA GLY A 90 17.84 0.36 -3.56
C GLY A 90 18.23 1.46 -4.55
N HIS A 91 17.60 1.50 -5.73
CA HIS A 91 17.90 2.51 -6.74
C HIS A 91 17.71 3.91 -6.15
N PRO A 92 18.67 4.84 -6.35
CA PRO A 92 18.54 6.19 -5.83
C PRO A 92 17.19 6.80 -6.19
N ARG A 93 16.54 7.40 -5.19
CA ARG A 93 15.28 8.15 -5.32
C ARG A 93 14.02 7.33 -5.63
N ALA A 94 14.11 6.01 -5.83
CA ALA A 94 12.93 5.17 -6.04
C ALA A 94 11.95 5.29 -4.86
N GLN A 95 12.49 5.24 -3.63
CA GLN A 95 11.71 5.32 -2.40
C GLN A 95 11.07 6.70 -2.16
N GLU A 96 11.62 7.80 -2.72
CA GLU A 96 11.06 9.16 -2.54
C GLU A 96 9.59 9.22 -2.96
N ARG A 97 9.22 8.46 -4.00
CA ARG A 97 7.85 8.42 -4.51
C ARG A 97 6.91 7.66 -3.57
N ASP A 98 7.35 6.52 -3.05
CA ASP A 98 6.60 5.72 -2.07
C ASP A 98 6.37 6.49 -0.78
N ASP A 99 7.41 7.15 -0.29
CA ASP A 99 7.35 7.98 0.92
C ASP A 99 6.40 9.17 0.72
N ALA A 100 6.49 9.88 -0.42
CA ALA A 100 5.60 11.00 -0.73
C ALA A 100 4.12 10.57 -0.79
N LEU A 101 3.83 9.45 -1.46
CA LEU A 101 2.46 8.93 -1.56
C LEU A 101 1.96 8.42 -0.19
N SER A 102 2.82 7.76 0.58
CA SER A 102 2.49 7.24 1.92
C SER A 102 2.22 8.37 2.91
N THR A 103 3.01 9.44 2.88
CA THR A 103 2.77 10.65 3.66
C THR A 103 1.43 11.29 3.25
N ALA A 104 1.16 11.45 1.95
CA ALA A 104 -0.13 11.97 1.48
C ALA A 104 -1.32 11.12 1.96
N ARG A 105 -1.16 9.80 1.98
CA ARG A 105 -2.16 8.86 2.50
C ARG A 105 -2.40 9.03 3.99
N PHE A 106 -1.34 9.10 4.79
CA PHE A 106 -1.44 9.24 6.25
C PHE A 106 -2.04 10.58 6.67
N GLU A 107 -1.73 11.65 5.93
CA GLU A 107 -2.24 13.00 6.16
C GLU A 107 -3.60 13.27 5.50
N PHE A 108 -4.23 12.25 4.89
CA PHE A 108 -5.52 12.35 4.21
C PHE A 108 -5.56 13.41 3.09
N ARG A 109 -4.41 13.69 2.45
CA ARG A 109 -4.30 14.55 1.26
C ARG A 109 -4.71 13.77 0.01
N TRP A 110 -5.99 13.45 -0.09
CA TRP A 110 -6.54 12.56 -1.14
C TRP A 110 -6.13 12.95 -2.56
N ASN A 111 -6.22 14.25 -2.89
CA ASN A 111 -5.85 14.73 -4.22
C ASN A 111 -4.35 14.51 -4.54
N ASP A 112 -3.48 14.69 -3.55
CA ASP A 112 -2.05 14.45 -3.72
C ASP A 112 -1.75 12.96 -3.83
N GLN A 113 -2.44 12.12 -3.04
CA GLN A 113 -2.33 10.67 -3.15
C GLN A 113 -2.72 10.18 -4.55
N PHE A 114 -3.81 10.71 -5.13
CA PHE A 114 -4.20 10.36 -6.50
C PHE A 114 -3.14 10.81 -7.50
N ALA A 115 -2.70 12.07 -7.42
CA ALA A 115 -1.74 12.66 -8.35
C ALA A 115 -0.37 11.94 -8.34
N LEU A 116 0.06 11.44 -7.18
CA LEU A 116 1.33 10.72 -7.04
C LEU A 116 1.26 9.25 -7.51
N SER A 117 0.06 8.69 -7.64
CA SER A 117 -0.15 7.29 -8.04
C SER A 117 0.28 7.02 -9.49
N LEU A 118 0.39 5.75 -9.86
CA LEU A 118 0.77 5.35 -11.23
C LEU A 118 -0.36 5.58 -12.25
N ASP A 119 -1.60 5.63 -11.77
CA ASP A 119 -2.82 5.81 -12.56
C ASP A 119 -3.84 6.69 -11.78
N PRO A 120 -3.62 8.03 -11.79
CA PRO A 120 -4.41 8.96 -10.98
C PRO A 120 -5.91 8.92 -11.25
N ASP A 121 -6.31 8.68 -12.50
CA ASP A 121 -7.71 8.65 -12.92
C ASP A 121 -8.44 7.49 -12.24
N THR A 122 -7.88 6.28 -12.31
CA THR A 122 -8.45 5.07 -11.69
C THR A 122 -8.44 5.20 -10.16
N ALA A 123 -7.38 5.75 -9.57
CA ALA A 123 -7.30 5.94 -8.11
C ALA A 123 -8.41 6.86 -7.59
N ARG A 124 -8.72 7.93 -8.34
CA ARG A 124 -9.83 8.85 -8.02
C ARG A 124 -11.19 8.18 -8.25
N GLU A 125 -11.36 7.50 -9.38
CA GLU A 125 -12.60 6.81 -9.74
C GLU A 125 -13.02 5.83 -8.62
N PHE A 126 -12.11 4.96 -8.17
CA PHE A 126 -12.42 3.97 -7.13
C PHE A 126 -12.78 4.57 -5.77
N HIS A 127 -12.18 5.71 -5.41
CA HIS A 127 -12.60 6.44 -4.21
C HIS A 127 -14.01 7.01 -4.39
N ASP A 128 -14.27 7.62 -5.53
CA ASP A 128 -15.48 8.39 -5.81
C ASP A 128 -16.70 7.52 -6.08
N GLU A 129 -16.52 6.23 -6.40
CA GLU A 129 -17.61 5.24 -6.44
C GLU A 129 -18.45 5.22 -5.16
N THR A 130 -17.83 5.50 -4.01
CA THR A 130 -18.52 5.47 -2.70
C THR A 130 -18.54 6.82 -1.98
N LEU A 131 -17.55 7.67 -2.22
CA LEU A 131 -17.43 8.99 -1.60
C LEU A 131 -17.18 10.10 -2.65
N PRO A 132 -18.13 10.36 -3.56
CA PRO A 132 -17.91 11.27 -4.70
C PRO A 132 -17.85 12.75 -4.29
N ALA A 133 -18.43 13.11 -3.15
CA ALA A 133 -18.54 14.51 -2.75
C ALA A 133 -17.15 15.12 -2.49
N GLU A 134 -16.89 16.33 -2.98
CA GLU A 134 -15.61 17.03 -2.80
C GLU A 134 -15.14 17.13 -1.33
N PRO A 135 -16.02 17.37 -0.33
CA PRO A 135 -15.60 17.34 1.08
C PRO A 135 -15.00 16.01 1.55
N ALA A 136 -15.26 14.89 0.85
CA ALA A 136 -14.64 13.61 1.15
C ALA A 136 -13.13 13.60 0.82
N LYS A 137 -12.65 14.48 -0.07
CA LYS A 137 -11.22 14.61 -0.40
C LYS A 137 -10.40 15.29 0.70
N THR A 138 -11.06 15.72 1.76
CA THR A 138 -10.45 16.21 3.01
C THR A 138 -10.87 15.37 4.22
N ALA A 139 -11.58 14.26 4.01
CA ALA A 139 -12.05 13.42 5.10
C ALA A 139 -10.91 12.55 5.66
N HIS A 140 -10.86 12.45 6.99
CA HIS A 140 -9.90 11.59 7.69
C HIS A 140 -10.35 10.11 7.76
N PHE A 141 -10.93 9.60 6.67
CA PHE A 141 -11.34 8.21 6.50
C PHE A 141 -11.71 7.95 5.04
N CYS A 142 -11.84 6.67 4.69
CA CYS A 142 -12.51 6.22 3.46
C CYS A 142 -13.71 5.34 3.79
N SER A 143 -14.44 4.90 2.77
CA SER A 143 -15.62 4.04 2.91
C SER A 143 -15.32 2.67 3.54
N MET A 144 -14.09 2.18 3.44
CA MET A 144 -13.69 0.86 3.97
C MET A 144 -13.82 0.76 5.50
N CYS A 145 -13.36 1.77 6.24
CA CYS A 145 -13.41 1.76 7.72
C CYS A 145 -14.43 2.76 8.29
N GLY A 146 -14.88 3.72 7.47
CA GLY A 146 -15.69 4.83 7.92
C GLY A 146 -14.98 5.73 8.95
N PRO A 147 -15.68 6.73 9.49
CA PRO A 147 -15.06 7.71 10.37
C PRO A 147 -14.51 7.05 11.63
N LYS A 148 -15.26 6.18 12.30
CA LYS A 148 -14.92 5.72 13.66
C LYS A 148 -13.74 4.74 13.75
N PHE A 149 -13.47 3.98 12.69
CA PHE A 149 -12.54 2.83 12.74
C PHE A 149 -11.33 2.98 11.81
N CYS A 150 -11.11 4.17 11.22
CA CYS A 150 -9.92 4.40 10.42
C CYS A 150 -8.66 4.36 11.29
N SER A 151 -7.78 3.39 11.04
CA SER A 151 -6.54 3.19 11.79
C SER A 151 -5.63 4.42 11.76
N MET A 152 -5.42 5.02 10.58
CA MET A 152 -4.57 6.21 10.42
C MET A 152 -5.10 7.41 11.21
N ARG A 153 -6.43 7.60 11.25
CA ARG A 153 -7.06 8.65 12.04
C ARG A 153 -6.86 8.42 13.53
N ILE A 154 -7.13 7.19 13.99
CA ILE A 154 -6.92 6.80 15.39
C ILE A 154 -5.45 7.03 15.78
N THR A 155 -4.49 6.67 14.92
CA THR A 155 -3.07 6.97 15.16
C THR A 155 -2.80 8.47 15.25
N ALA A 156 -3.41 9.29 14.40
CA ALA A 156 -3.27 10.74 14.47
C ALA A 156 -3.84 11.31 15.79
N ASP A 157 -5.02 10.84 16.21
CA ASP A 157 -5.66 11.23 17.48
C ASP A 157 -4.77 10.86 18.68
N VAL A 158 -4.18 9.65 18.68
CA VAL A 158 -3.25 9.18 19.72
C VAL A 158 -1.98 10.04 19.75
N ARG A 159 -1.42 10.39 18.59
CA ARG A 159 -0.24 11.26 18.50
C ARG A 159 -0.52 12.67 19.02
N ALA A 160 -1.70 13.22 18.70
CA ALA A 160 -2.12 14.53 19.19
C ALA A 160 -2.31 14.53 20.72
N TYR A 161 -2.99 13.51 21.25
CA TYR A 161 -3.15 13.33 22.69
C TYR A 161 -1.79 13.22 23.40
N ALA A 162 -0.88 12.42 22.87
CA ALA A 162 0.47 12.26 23.42
C ALA A 162 1.24 13.59 23.43
N ALA A 163 1.17 14.37 22.35
CA ALA A 163 1.82 15.68 22.28
C ALA A 163 1.23 16.69 23.27
N GLU A 164 -0.09 16.73 23.45
CA GLU A 164 -0.77 17.63 24.39
C GLU A 164 -0.43 17.31 25.85
N HIS A 165 -0.24 16.02 26.16
CA HIS A 165 0.02 15.54 27.53
C HIS A 165 1.51 15.29 27.82
N GLY A 166 2.42 15.67 26.90
CA GLY A 166 3.85 15.48 27.09
C GLY A 166 4.26 14.01 27.25
N LEU A 167 3.60 13.11 26.53
CA LEU A 167 3.91 11.67 26.54
C LEU A 167 5.04 11.35 25.56
N ASP A 168 6.19 11.95 25.81
CA ASP A 168 7.40 11.86 24.96
C ASP A 168 8.39 10.77 25.43
N SER A 169 8.18 10.19 26.60
CA SER A 169 8.97 9.08 27.15
C SER A 169 8.11 7.90 27.59
N GLU A 170 8.72 6.72 27.68
CA GLU A 170 8.06 5.54 28.24
C GLU A 170 7.57 5.79 29.67
N GLU A 171 8.34 6.52 30.49
CA GLU A 171 7.94 6.84 31.86
C GLU A 171 6.71 7.75 31.90
N ALA A 172 6.62 8.74 30.99
CA ALA A 172 5.46 9.63 30.91
C ALA A 172 4.19 8.88 30.49
N ILE A 173 4.30 7.96 29.53
CA ILE A 173 3.21 7.08 29.10
C ILE A 173 2.76 6.19 30.25
N GLU A 174 3.71 5.57 30.97
CA GLU A 174 3.42 4.67 32.09
C GLU A 174 2.72 5.41 33.24
N ALA A 175 3.14 6.64 33.56
CA ALA A 175 2.50 7.47 34.56
C ALA A 175 1.02 7.76 34.23
N VAL A 176 0.73 8.18 32.99
CA VAL A 176 -0.64 8.46 32.54
C VAL A 176 -1.49 7.18 32.45
N MET A 177 -0.93 6.06 32.02
CA MET A 177 -1.62 4.77 32.05
C MET A 177 -1.99 4.37 33.48
N ASN A 178 -1.07 4.50 34.44
CA ASN A 178 -1.31 4.16 35.83
C ASN A 178 -2.38 5.07 36.46
N GLU A 179 -2.35 6.38 36.17
CA GLU A 179 -3.36 7.31 36.66
C GLU A 179 -4.74 7.02 36.05
N GLY A 180 -4.82 6.80 34.74
CA GLY A 180 -6.07 6.46 34.05
C GLY A 180 -6.66 5.12 34.53
N MET A 181 -5.82 4.12 34.78
CA MET A 181 -6.26 2.85 35.38
C MET A 181 -6.74 3.03 36.82
N ALA A 182 -6.10 3.88 37.61
CA ALA A 182 -6.54 4.21 38.96
C ALA A 182 -7.89 4.95 38.94
N GLU A 183 -8.11 5.86 37.98
CA GLU A 183 -9.39 6.53 37.76
C GLU A 183 -10.51 5.55 37.41
N LYS A 184 -10.28 4.67 36.43
CA LYS A 184 -11.28 3.65 36.06
C LYS A 184 -11.57 2.67 37.19
N SER A 185 -10.57 2.39 38.03
CA SER A 185 -10.76 1.60 39.25
C SER A 185 -11.65 2.32 40.28
N ARG A 186 -11.49 3.65 40.44
CA ARG A 186 -12.39 4.46 41.28
C ARG A 186 -13.80 4.50 40.71
N GLU A 187 -13.95 4.75 39.41
CA GLU A 187 -15.25 4.76 38.72
C GLU A 187 -15.97 3.41 38.88
N PHE A 188 -15.26 2.29 38.72
CA PHE A 188 -15.80 0.95 38.94
C PHE A 188 -16.29 0.76 40.38
N ALA A 189 -15.52 1.24 41.37
CA ALA A 189 -15.91 1.18 42.77
C ALA A 189 -17.13 2.06 43.08
N GLU A 190 -17.21 3.26 42.53
CA GLU A 190 -18.35 4.17 42.66
C GLU A 190 -19.64 3.56 42.09
N HIS A 191 -19.53 2.79 41.02
CA HIS A 191 -20.64 2.03 40.43
C HIS A 191 -20.89 0.67 41.11
N GLY A 192 -20.38 0.48 42.33
CA GLY A 192 -20.66 -0.68 43.16
C GLY A 192 -19.92 -1.94 42.74
N ASN A 193 -18.76 -1.81 42.08
CA ASN A 193 -17.93 -2.92 41.60
C ASN A 193 -18.68 -3.86 40.64
N ARG A 194 -19.47 -3.29 39.73
CA ARG A 194 -20.28 -4.05 38.77
C ARG A 194 -19.76 -3.84 37.36
N VAL A 195 -19.56 -4.95 36.65
CA VAL A 195 -19.17 -4.94 35.23
C VAL A 195 -20.35 -4.54 34.35
N TYR A 196 -21.57 -4.90 34.73
CA TYR A 196 -22.78 -4.57 33.99
C TYR A 196 -23.51 -3.41 34.66
N LEU A 197 -23.48 -2.26 33.99
CA LEU A 197 -24.21 -1.06 34.41
C LEU A 197 -25.62 -1.06 33.81
N PRO A 198 -26.65 -0.63 34.56
CA PRO A 198 -28.00 -0.52 34.03
C PRO A 198 -28.06 0.52 32.90
N ILE A 199 -28.75 0.17 31.81
CA ILE A 199 -28.85 0.98 30.58
C ILE A 199 -29.75 2.22 30.77
N SER A 200 -30.53 2.27 31.85
CA SER A 200 -31.32 3.43 32.27
C SER A 200 -31.51 3.44 33.79
N GLN A 201 -31.42 4.63 34.41
CA GLN A 201 -31.72 4.81 35.84
C GLN A 201 -33.24 4.67 36.07
N GLN A 202 -33.64 3.80 37.01
CA GLN A 202 -34.97 3.87 37.65
C GLN A 202 -34.94 4.92 38.74
#